data_AF-A0A9E3NTW0-F1
#
_entry.id   AF-A0A9E3NTW0-F1
#
_cell.length_a   1.000
_cell.length_b   1.000
_cell.length_c   1.000
_cell.angle_alpha   90.00
_cell.angle_beta   90.00
_cell.angle_gamma   90.00
#
_symmetry.space_group_name_H-M   'P 1'
#
loop_
_entity.id
_entity.type
_entity.pdbx_description
1 polymer ?
#
loop_
_entity_poly.entity_id
_entity_poly.type
_entity_poly.pdbx_seq_one_letter_code
_entity_poly.pdbx_strand_id
1 'polypeptide(L)'
;MALGGVCVAVVACSDDTRVGFSPEDSGVDASGPITPDGSFAEIDAGGCPPTAPARPIPASAPARFTPGACTTAEVDGYVQDCLGSDGNVCKAFKDANVACAKCIESADTDATWGPIVFYDSRIFYDYNYGGCIANVTDDFATTGCGAAQTRYLACRHAACNACLPPGLPRDFEPFFECQKKKATDTLCAAELTEANTACAAYFASKPTDACQGSTLAPEQYLKQLIGAWCVGSPVDGGADGG
;
A
#
# COMPACT_ATOMS: atom_id res chain seq x y z
N MET A 1 -14.78 -43.92 10.34
CA MET A 1 -13.79 -42.96 9.82
C MET A 1 -14.11 -42.75 8.35
N ALA A 2 -14.78 -41.65 8.02
CA ALA A 2 -15.14 -41.32 6.64
C ALA A 2 -14.42 -40.01 6.27
N LEU A 3 -13.51 -40.09 5.31
CA LEU A 3 -12.81 -38.95 4.73
C LEU A 3 -13.74 -38.32 3.68
N GLY A 4 -14.38 -37.21 4.04
CA GLY A 4 -15.14 -36.38 3.09
C GLY A 4 -14.19 -35.44 2.37
N GLY A 5 -13.90 -35.73 1.10
CA GLY A 5 -13.16 -34.83 0.21
C GLY A 5 -14.05 -33.66 -0.20
N VAL A 6 -13.63 -32.44 0.16
CA VAL A 6 -14.26 -31.20 -0.32
C VAL A 6 -13.59 -30.82 -1.64
N CYS A 7 -14.34 -30.90 -2.73
CA CYS A 7 -13.94 -30.34 -4.02
C CYS A 7 -14.07 -28.81 -3.95
N VAL A 8 -12.96 -28.09 -4.07
CA VAL A 8 -12.96 -26.63 -4.25
C VAL A 8 -13.09 -26.34 -5.74
N ALA A 9 -14.23 -25.78 -6.14
CA ALA A 9 -14.44 -25.27 -7.48
C ALA A 9 -13.72 -23.92 -7.64
N VAL A 10 -12.83 -23.83 -8.63
CA VAL A 10 -12.20 -22.58 -9.04
C VAL A 10 -13.22 -21.77 -9.82
N VAL A 11 -13.71 -20.68 -9.24
CA VAL A 11 -14.51 -19.68 -9.96
C VAL A 11 -13.54 -18.83 -10.78
N ALA A 12 -13.55 -19.01 -12.09
CA ALA A 12 -12.97 -18.05 -13.02
C ALA A 12 -13.82 -16.78 -13.01
N CYS A 13 -13.20 -15.61 -12.88
CA CYS A 13 -13.86 -14.33 -13.10
C CYS A 13 -14.29 -14.28 -14.57
N SER A 14 -15.59 -14.32 -14.83
CA SER A 14 -16.14 -13.90 -16.11
C SER A 14 -16.09 -12.38 -16.18
N ASP A 15 -15.45 -11.86 -17.22
CA ASP A 15 -15.49 -10.46 -17.60
C ASP A 15 -16.94 -10.00 -17.77
N ASP A 16 -17.42 -9.13 -16.87
CA ASP A 16 -18.72 -8.46 -17.02
C ASP A 16 -18.51 -7.12 -17.74
N THR A 17 -18.35 -7.20 -19.06
CA THR A 17 -18.47 -6.03 -19.93
C THR A 17 -19.95 -5.70 -20.12
N ARG A 18 -20.48 -4.77 -19.33
CA ARG A 18 -21.74 -4.08 -19.63
C ARG A 18 -21.61 -2.56 -19.45
N VAL A 19 -20.91 -1.95 -20.40
CA VAL A 19 -21.08 -0.53 -20.73
C VAL A 19 -22.34 -0.39 -21.58
N GLY A 20 -23.42 0.08 -20.97
CA GLY A 20 -24.63 0.50 -21.68
C GLY A 20 -24.38 1.83 -22.36
N PHE A 21 -24.03 1.80 -23.64
CA PHE A 21 -24.01 3.00 -24.48
C PHE A 21 -25.42 3.34 -24.94
N SER A 22 -25.86 4.55 -24.60
CA SER A 22 -27.05 5.18 -25.13
C SER A 22 -26.86 5.44 -26.63
N PRO A 23 -27.82 5.09 -27.50
CA PRO A 23 -27.72 5.39 -28.93
C PRO A 23 -28.13 6.85 -29.15
N GLU A 24 -27.13 7.74 -29.18
CA GLU A 24 -27.29 9.03 -29.85
C GLU A 24 -26.73 8.94 -31.27
N ASP A 25 -27.70 8.91 -32.18
CA ASP A 25 -27.63 9.07 -33.62
C ASP A 25 -27.16 10.49 -33.98
N SER A 26 -26.19 10.60 -34.91
CA SER A 26 -26.23 11.50 -36.09
C SER A 26 -24.83 12.05 -36.46
N GLY A 27 -24.34 11.67 -37.64
CA GLY A 27 -23.46 12.54 -38.44
C GLY A 27 -22.10 11.96 -38.81
N VAL A 28 -22.06 10.99 -39.74
CA VAL A 28 -20.84 10.68 -40.48
C VAL A 28 -20.76 11.59 -41.71
N ASP A 29 -19.94 12.64 -41.63
CA ASP A 29 -19.53 13.41 -42.80
C ASP A 29 -18.31 12.78 -43.48
N ALA A 30 -18.34 12.89 -44.80
CA ALA A 30 -17.65 12.05 -45.75
C ALA A 30 -16.15 12.31 -45.91
N SER A 31 -15.41 11.21 -46.07
CA SER A 31 -14.35 11.03 -47.08
C SER A 31 -13.20 12.06 -47.11
N GLY A 32 -12.33 12.01 -46.11
CA GLY A 32 -10.92 12.41 -46.24
C GLY A 32 -10.02 11.19 -46.50
N PRO A 33 -8.94 11.30 -47.30
CA PRO A 33 -8.02 10.20 -47.53
C PRO A 33 -7.31 9.82 -46.22
N ILE A 34 -7.60 8.62 -45.73
CA ILE A 34 -6.84 7.98 -44.66
C ILE A 34 -5.46 7.66 -45.23
N THR A 35 -4.44 8.36 -44.74
CA THR A 35 -3.05 7.99 -45.00
C THR A 35 -2.65 6.84 -44.06
N PRO A 36 -2.13 5.71 -44.58
CA PRO A 36 -1.77 4.55 -43.78
C PRO A 36 -0.32 4.65 -43.23
N ASP A 37 -0.14 4.03 -42.06
CA ASP A 37 1.12 3.62 -41.43
C ASP A 37 2.11 4.72 -41.01
N GLY A 38 1.63 5.66 -40.20
CA GLY A 38 2.45 6.15 -39.10
C GLY A 38 2.30 5.19 -37.94
N SER A 39 3.19 4.22 -37.79
CA SER A 39 3.35 3.53 -36.51
C SER A 39 3.66 4.62 -35.49
N PHE A 40 2.64 5.07 -34.76
CA PHE A 40 2.88 5.59 -33.44
C PHE A 40 3.50 4.39 -32.73
N ALA A 41 4.84 4.37 -32.64
CA ALA A 41 5.44 3.76 -31.49
C ALA A 41 4.62 4.35 -30.35
N GLU A 42 3.88 3.50 -29.64
CA GLU A 42 3.48 3.83 -28.29
C GLU A 42 4.78 4.36 -27.68
N ILE A 43 4.86 5.68 -27.54
CA ILE A 43 5.82 6.27 -26.64
C ILE A 43 5.34 5.66 -25.35
N ASP A 44 5.96 4.54 -24.97
CA ASP A 44 5.84 3.90 -23.67
C ASP A 44 5.78 5.08 -22.71
N ALA A 45 4.57 5.40 -22.22
CA ALA A 45 4.29 6.70 -21.65
C ALA A 45 5.33 6.91 -20.56
N GLY A 46 6.27 7.83 -20.81
CA GLY A 46 7.68 7.79 -20.36
C GLY A 46 7.88 7.65 -18.87
N GLY A 47 7.53 6.49 -18.33
CA GLY A 47 7.61 6.20 -16.91
C GLY A 47 9.07 5.93 -16.59
N CYS A 48 9.57 6.61 -15.56
CA CYS A 48 10.90 6.37 -15.04
C CYS A 48 11.15 4.85 -14.84
N PRO A 49 12.24 4.28 -15.39
CA PRO A 49 12.54 2.87 -15.27
C PRO A 49 13.03 2.56 -13.84
N PRO A 50 12.68 1.40 -13.27
CA PRO A 50 13.27 0.98 -12.01
C PRO A 50 14.77 0.71 -12.20
N THR A 51 15.53 0.96 -11.15
CA THR A 51 16.98 0.78 -11.11
C THR A 51 17.34 -0.21 -10.01
N ALA A 52 18.51 -0.83 -10.07
CA ALA A 52 18.95 -1.68 -8.96
C ALA A 52 19.08 -0.83 -7.68
N PRO A 53 18.56 -1.29 -6.52
CA PRO A 53 18.72 -0.60 -5.24
C PRO A 53 20.18 -0.21 -4.98
N ALA A 54 20.45 1.09 -4.83
CA ALA A 54 21.80 1.59 -4.55
C ALA A 54 22.22 1.42 -3.07
N ARG A 55 21.26 1.08 -2.19
CA ARG A 55 21.47 0.92 -0.75
C ARG A 55 21.02 -0.48 -0.32
N PRO A 56 21.63 -1.06 0.72
CA PRO A 56 21.11 -2.25 1.35
C PRO A 56 19.65 -2.04 1.74
N ILE A 57 18.81 -3.03 1.45
CA ILE A 57 17.43 -3.05 1.91
C ILE A 57 17.46 -3.07 3.45
N PRO A 58 16.85 -2.09 4.14
CA PRO A 58 16.87 -2.06 5.59
C PRO A 58 16.23 -3.33 6.15
N ALA A 59 16.76 -3.81 7.28
CA ALA A 59 16.05 -4.81 8.06
C ALA A 59 14.68 -4.22 8.45
N SER A 60 13.63 -5.04 8.38
CA SER A 60 12.29 -4.63 8.79
C SER A 60 12.31 -4.05 10.20
N ALA A 61 11.80 -2.83 10.38
CA ALA A 61 11.64 -2.30 11.73
C ALA A 61 10.41 -2.93 12.40
N PRO A 62 10.50 -3.30 13.70
CA PRO A 62 9.34 -3.74 14.45
C PRO A 62 8.22 -2.70 14.42
N ALA A 63 6.99 -3.19 14.33
CA ALA A 63 5.81 -2.35 14.42
C ALA A 63 5.61 -1.85 15.86
N ARG A 64 5.26 -0.57 16.00
CA ARG A 64 4.92 0.08 17.27
C ARG A 64 3.41 0.20 17.41
N PHE A 65 2.81 -0.74 18.13
CA PHE A 65 1.40 -0.64 18.52
C PHE A 65 1.28 0.17 19.80
N THR A 66 0.42 1.18 19.78
CA THR A 66 0.10 1.95 20.98
C THR A 66 -1.41 2.04 21.14
N PRO A 67 -2.08 0.92 21.48
CA PRO A 67 -3.53 0.87 21.72
C PRO A 67 -3.98 1.99 22.67
N GLY A 68 -5.04 2.72 22.29
CA GLY A 68 -5.56 3.85 23.06
C GLY A 68 -4.74 5.15 23.00
N ALA A 69 -3.72 5.25 22.16
CA ALA A 69 -3.00 6.51 21.91
C ALA A 69 -3.81 7.55 21.14
N CYS A 70 -4.80 7.10 20.37
CA CYS A 70 -5.74 7.92 19.61
C CYS A 70 -7.19 7.58 20.00
N THR A 71 -8.06 8.57 19.90
CA THR A 71 -9.50 8.42 19.76
C THR A 71 -9.89 8.38 18.28
N THR A 72 -11.07 7.85 17.94
CA THR A 72 -11.58 7.89 16.56
C THR A 72 -11.61 9.30 15.98
N ALA A 73 -11.99 10.29 16.80
CA ALA A 73 -12.03 11.70 16.39
C ALA A 73 -10.63 12.27 16.06
N GLU A 74 -9.60 11.86 16.80
CA GLU A 74 -8.22 12.24 16.47
C GLU A 74 -7.74 11.57 15.18
N VAL A 75 -8.15 10.32 14.89
CA VAL A 75 -7.81 9.67 13.61
C VAL A 75 -8.47 10.39 12.43
N ASP A 76 -9.76 10.71 12.55
CA ASP A 76 -10.47 11.51 11.53
C ASP A 76 -9.80 12.87 11.33
N GLY A 77 -9.49 13.55 12.43
CA GLY A 77 -8.78 14.83 12.42
C GLY A 77 -7.41 14.71 11.75
N TYR A 78 -6.62 13.67 12.05
CA TYR A 78 -5.33 13.47 11.41
C TYR A 78 -5.46 13.30 9.89
N VAL A 79 -6.38 12.47 9.41
CA VAL A 79 -6.53 12.23 7.97
C VAL A 79 -6.97 13.51 7.25
N GLN A 80 -7.92 14.26 7.82
CA GLN A 80 -8.38 15.52 7.28
C GLN A 80 -7.29 16.62 7.32
N ASP A 81 -6.66 16.80 8.49
CA ASP A 81 -5.82 17.94 8.81
C ASP A 81 -4.34 17.71 8.48
N CYS A 82 -3.89 16.49 8.18
CA CYS A 82 -2.49 16.21 7.86
C CYS A 82 -2.21 15.67 6.46
N LEU A 83 -3.17 15.01 5.81
CA LEU A 83 -2.93 14.38 4.51
C LEU A 83 -3.50 15.17 3.33
N GLY A 84 -4.42 16.11 3.60
CA GLY A 84 -5.05 16.97 2.59
C GLY A 84 -4.81 18.46 2.77
N SER A 85 -3.98 18.88 3.74
CA SER A 85 -3.89 20.29 4.17
C SER A 85 -2.49 20.89 3.98
N ASP A 86 -2.38 22.20 4.24
CA ASP A 86 -1.07 22.85 4.37
C ASP A 86 -0.36 22.44 5.68
N GLY A 87 0.96 22.62 5.71
CA GLY A 87 1.77 22.18 6.85
C GLY A 87 1.42 22.84 8.20
N ASN A 88 0.70 23.97 8.23
CA ASN A 88 0.37 24.67 9.47
C ASN A 88 -0.83 24.03 10.17
N VAL A 89 -1.88 23.66 9.42
CA VAL A 89 -3.05 22.97 9.97
C VAL A 89 -2.62 21.63 10.58
N CYS A 90 -1.84 20.86 9.84
CA CYS A 90 -1.29 19.60 10.35
C CYS A 90 -0.41 19.79 11.59
N LYS A 91 0.41 20.86 11.61
CA LYS A 91 1.23 21.16 12.78
C LYS A 91 0.37 21.45 14.01
N ALA A 92 -0.65 22.29 13.88
CA ALA A 92 -1.56 22.60 14.98
C ALA A 92 -2.27 21.36 15.52
N PHE A 93 -2.74 20.48 14.63
CA PHE A 93 -3.32 19.19 15.01
C PHE A 93 -2.32 18.34 15.81
N LYS A 94 -1.09 18.18 15.32
CA LYS A 94 -0.07 17.35 15.99
C LYS A 94 0.39 17.93 17.33
N ASP A 95 0.46 19.25 17.45
CA ASP A 95 0.78 19.92 18.71
C ASP A 95 -0.32 19.70 19.77
N ALA A 96 -1.58 19.63 19.34
CA ALA A 96 -2.73 19.35 20.23
C ALA A 96 -2.86 17.87 20.59
N ASN A 97 -2.51 16.95 19.68
CA ASN A 97 -2.74 15.50 19.81
C ASN A 97 -1.43 14.70 19.77
N VAL A 98 -0.46 15.10 20.59
CA VAL A 98 0.94 14.59 20.53
C VAL A 98 1.03 13.07 20.66
N ALA A 99 0.26 12.44 21.55
CA ALA A 99 0.29 10.99 21.74
C ALA A 99 -0.21 10.26 20.50
N CYS A 100 -1.33 10.72 19.93
CA CYS A 100 -1.90 10.15 18.72
C CYS A 100 -0.97 10.31 17.51
N ALA A 101 -0.45 11.52 17.29
CA ALA A 101 0.51 11.80 16.21
C ALA A 101 1.78 10.94 16.31
N LYS A 102 2.29 10.73 17.53
CA LYS A 102 3.43 9.82 17.79
C LYS A 102 3.09 8.36 17.57
N CYS A 103 1.84 7.93 17.69
CA CYS A 103 1.47 6.56 17.33
C CYS A 103 1.47 6.40 15.81
N ILE A 104 0.81 7.34 15.10
CA ILE A 104 0.56 7.29 13.66
C ILE A 104 1.85 7.39 12.84
N GLU A 105 2.68 8.40 13.11
CA GLU A 105 3.82 8.74 12.28
C GLU A 105 5.13 8.15 12.83
N SER A 106 5.98 7.69 11.92
CA SER A 106 7.38 7.34 12.19
C SER A 106 8.26 7.76 11.03
N ALA A 107 9.56 7.91 11.29
CA ALA A 107 10.56 8.00 10.24
C ALA A 107 11.08 6.60 9.88
N ASP A 108 11.52 6.43 8.64
CA ASP A 108 12.21 5.22 8.16
C ASP A 108 13.52 4.90 8.92
N THR A 109 14.02 5.86 9.70
CA THR A 109 15.19 5.73 10.59
C THR A 109 14.84 5.44 12.04
N ASP A 110 13.55 5.47 12.42
CA ASP A 110 13.13 5.12 13.78
C ASP A 110 13.33 3.61 14.02
N ALA A 111 13.71 3.25 15.25
CA ALA A 111 13.91 1.84 15.64
C ALA A 111 12.62 1.00 15.60
N THR A 112 11.46 1.65 15.63
CA THR A 112 10.14 1.03 15.51
C THR A 112 9.24 1.94 14.67
N TRP A 113 8.41 1.36 13.81
CA TRP A 113 7.58 2.12 12.89
C TRP A 113 6.12 2.14 13.32
N GLY A 114 5.42 3.25 13.09
CA GLY A 114 3.96 3.36 13.19
C GLY A 114 3.26 2.84 11.93
N PRO A 115 1.93 3.02 11.79
CA PRO A 115 1.18 2.65 10.59
C PRO A 115 1.57 3.48 9.36
N ILE A 116 2.08 4.70 9.56
CA ILE A 116 2.61 5.57 8.49
C ILE A 116 4.10 5.79 8.71
N VAL A 117 4.90 5.48 7.67
CA VAL A 117 6.36 5.65 7.67
C VAL A 117 6.72 6.73 6.67
N PHE A 118 7.32 7.81 7.15
CA PHE A 118 7.86 8.87 6.30
C PHE A 118 9.30 8.55 5.90
N TYR A 119 9.58 8.71 4.61
CA TYR A 119 10.89 8.46 4.02
C TYR A 119 11.55 9.76 3.56
N ASP A 120 12.88 9.72 3.46
CA ASP A 120 13.72 10.79 2.90
C ASP A 120 13.40 12.19 3.48
N SER A 121 13.32 12.33 4.81
CA SER A 121 12.95 13.58 5.49
C SER A 121 11.51 14.04 5.20
N ARG A 122 10.56 13.11 5.21
CA ARG A 122 9.13 13.34 4.91
C ARG A 122 8.85 13.80 3.49
N ILE A 123 9.68 13.36 2.54
CA ILE A 123 9.41 13.60 1.13
C ILE A 123 8.16 12.85 0.70
N PHE A 124 8.08 11.57 1.06
CA PHE A 124 6.92 10.73 0.83
C PHE A 124 6.64 9.90 2.07
N TYR A 125 5.49 9.23 2.09
CA TYR A 125 5.17 8.25 3.10
C TYR A 125 4.69 6.96 2.45
N ASP A 126 4.81 5.86 3.18
CA ASP A 126 4.17 4.60 2.87
C ASP A 126 3.50 4.03 4.11
N TYR A 127 2.60 3.08 3.88
CA TYR A 127 1.94 2.35 4.94
C TYR A 127 2.84 1.22 5.43
N ASN A 128 2.91 1.02 6.75
CA ASN A 128 3.65 -0.10 7.33
C ASN A 128 2.88 -1.42 7.20
N TYR A 129 2.71 -1.87 5.96
CA TYR A 129 1.91 -3.04 5.61
C TYR A 129 2.47 -4.32 6.23
N GLY A 130 3.80 -4.50 6.21
CA GLY A 130 4.43 -5.64 6.87
C GLY A 130 4.26 -5.63 8.39
N GLY A 131 4.28 -4.45 9.03
CA GLY A 131 3.93 -4.30 10.44
C GLY A 131 2.48 -4.65 10.73
N CYS A 132 1.55 -4.30 9.83
CA CYS A 132 0.14 -4.65 9.99
C CYS A 132 -0.07 -6.16 9.93
N ILE A 133 0.56 -6.83 8.96
CA ILE A 133 0.52 -8.30 8.84
C ILE A 133 1.06 -8.95 10.10
N ALA A 134 2.21 -8.50 10.61
CA ALA A 134 2.80 -9.03 11.84
C ALA A 134 1.83 -8.93 13.02
N ASN A 135 1.05 -7.85 13.10
CA ASN A 135 0.01 -7.68 14.10
C ASN A 135 -1.13 -8.70 13.97
N VAL A 136 -1.72 -8.80 12.77
CA VAL A 136 -2.88 -9.67 12.53
C VAL A 136 -2.52 -11.15 12.71
N THR A 137 -1.28 -11.51 12.41
CA THR A 137 -0.78 -12.89 12.51
C THR A 137 -0.11 -13.22 13.84
N ASP A 138 0.09 -12.24 14.72
CA ASP A 138 0.92 -12.33 15.93
C ASP A 138 2.34 -12.91 15.65
N ASP A 139 2.89 -12.60 14.47
CA ASP A 139 4.20 -13.05 14.01
C ASP A 139 5.17 -11.87 13.82
N PHE A 140 5.90 -11.56 14.90
CA PHE A 140 6.91 -10.51 14.94
C PHE A 140 8.33 -11.02 14.66
N ALA A 141 8.49 -12.25 14.17
CA ALA A 141 9.80 -12.78 13.84
C ALA A 141 10.43 -12.00 12.67
N THR A 142 11.75 -11.79 12.70
CA THR A 142 12.49 -11.11 11.62
C THR A 142 12.45 -11.88 10.29
N THR A 143 12.07 -13.16 10.34
CA THR A 143 11.86 -14.06 9.20
C THR A 143 10.38 -14.36 8.92
N GLY A 144 9.46 -13.76 9.70
CA GLY A 144 8.02 -13.93 9.56
C GLY A 144 7.46 -13.25 8.33
N CYS A 145 6.17 -13.49 8.05
CA CYS A 145 5.49 -12.94 6.88
C CYS A 145 5.57 -11.41 6.82
N GLY A 146 5.28 -10.72 7.93
CA GLY A 146 5.36 -9.26 7.99
C GLY A 146 6.75 -8.72 7.67
N ALA A 147 7.80 -9.36 8.21
CA ALA A 147 9.18 -8.94 7.96
C ALA A 147 9.62 -9.17 6.50
N ALA A 148 9.24 -10.31 5.91
CA ALA A 148 9.52 -10.60 4.51
C ALA A 148 8.80 -9.62 3.56
N GLN A 149 7.53 -9.30 3.87
CA GLN A 149 6.77 -8.31 3.11
C GLN A 149 7.40 -6.92 3.20
N THR A 150 7.87 -6.50 4.37
CA THR A 150 8.59 -5.22 4.53
C THR A 150 9.85 -5.16 3.67
N ARG A 151 10.65 -6.25 3.62
CA ARG A 151 11.85 -6.31 2.76
C ARG A 151 11.48 -6.17 1.27
N TYR A 152 10.44 -6.86 0.83
CA TYR A 152 9.96 -6.75 -0.54
C TYR A 152 9.53 -5.33 -0.90
N LEU A 153 8.73 -4.67 -0.06
CA LEU A 153 8.30 -3.28 -0.29
C LEU A 153 9.48 -2.31 -0.27
N ALA A 154 10.41 -2.48 0.67
CA ALA A 154 11.62 -1.66 0.73
C ALA A 154 12.52 -1.84 -0.52
N CYS A 155 12.58 -3.04 -1.10
CA CYS A 155 13.24 -3.25 -2.39
C CYS A 155 12.56 -2.49 -3.53
N ARG A 156 11.22 -2.56 -3.64
CA ARG A 156 10.47 -1.83 -4.66
C ARG A 156 10.66 -0.32 -4.55
N HIS A 157 10.65 0.22 -3.33
CA HIS A 157 10.96 1.61 -3.06
C HIS A 157 12.35 1.98 -3.53
N ALA A 158 13.36 1.25 -3.07
CA ALA A 158 14.75 1.53 -3.43
C ALA A 158 14.98 1.44 -4.94
N ALA A 159 14.28 0.53 -5.63
CA ALA A 159 14.36 0.40 -7.08
C ALA A 159 13.75 1.61 -7.83
N CYS A 160 12.71 2.23 -7.25
CA CYS A 160 11.98 3.34 -7.85
C CYS A 160 12.36 4.72 -7.31
N ASN A 161 13.29 4.83 -6.35
CA ASN A 161 13.67 6.11 -5.74
C ASN A 161 14.15 7.16 -6.76
N ALA A 162 14.77 6.76 -7.87
CA ALA A 162 15.17 7.67 -8.95
C ALA A 162 13.97 8.35 -9.64
N CYS A 163 12.77 7.83 -9.45
CA CYS A 163 11.51 8.33 -10.00
C CYS A 163 10.80 9.32 -9.09
N LEU A 164 11.34 9.59 -7.90
CA LEU A 164 10.80 10.63 -7.01
C LEU A 164 11.06 12.01 -7.62
N PRO A 165 10.03 12.88 -7.75
CA PRO A 165 10.21 14.20 -8.31
C PRO A 165 11.12 15.05 -7.42
N PRO A 166 12.03 15.86 -7.99
CA PRO A 166 12.73 16.90 -7.23
C PRO A 166 11.76 18.05 -6.90
N GLY A 167 11.92 18.68 -5.72
CA GLY A 167 11.18 19.89 -5.35
C GLY A 167 9.75 19.66 -4.85
N LEU A 168 8.94 20.72 -4.81
CA LEU A 168 7.51 20.74 -4.45
C LEU A 168 6.74 21.62 -5.47
N PRO A 169 5.46 21.35 -5.78
CA PRO A 169 4.68 20.19 -5.36
C PRO A 169 5.19 18.89 -6.01
N ARG A 170 5.06 17.76 -5.30
CA ARG A 170 5.56 16.46 -5.77
C ARG A 170 4.43 15.69 -6.43
N ASP A 171 4.61 15.39 -7.70
CA ASP A 171 3.83 14.36 -8.39
C ASP A 171 4.48 12.99 -8.13
N PHE A 172 3.86 12.18 -7.27
CA PHE A 172 4.34 10.83 -6.95
C PHE A 172 3.86 9.77 -7.94
N GLU A 173 3.02 10.14 -8.92
CA GLU A 173 2.52 9.20 -9.92
C GLU A 173 3.65 8.45 -10.62
N PRO A 174 4.77 9.09 -11.05
CA PRO A 174 5.89 8.37 -11.66
C PRO A 174 6.54 7.33 -10.74
N PHE A 175 6.57 7.59 -9.43
CA PHE A 175 7.10 6.65 -8.44
C PHE A 175 6.16 5.45 -8.25
N PHE A 176 4.85 5.69 -8.13
CA PHE A 176 3.87 4.61 -8.00
C PHE A 176 3.76 3.78 -9.28
N GLU A 177 3.79 4.41 -10.45
CA GLU A 177 3.82 3.71 -11.74
C GLU A 177 5.10 2.89 -11.90
N CYS A 178 6.25 3.40 -11.45
CA CYS A 178 7.47 2.60 -11.39
C CYS A 178 7.29 1.34 -10.53
N GLN A 179 6.70 1.47 -9.33
CA GLN A 179 6.51 0.32 -8.45
C GLN A 179 5.61 -0.75 -9.08
N LYS A 180 4.57 -0.37 -9.84
CA LYS A 180 3.65 -1.31 -10.51
C LYS A 180 4.28 -2.09 -11.67
N LYS A 181 5.47 -1.70 -12.16
CA LYS A 181 6.12 -2.39 -13.28
C LYS A 181 6.63 -3.76 -12.88
N LYS A 182 6.37 -4.76 -13.73
CA LYS A 182 6.96 -6.11 -13.64
C LYS A 182 8.51 -6.11 -13.59
N ALA A 183 9.14 -5.10 -14.20
CA ALA A 183 10.58 -4.91 -14.12
C ALA A 183 11.06 -4.68 -12.68
N THR A 184 10.27 -4.01 -11.85
CA THR A 184 10.54 -3.80 -10.42
C THR A 184 10.49 -5.12 -9.66
N ASP A 185 9.48 -5.94 -9.90
CA ASP A 185 9.38 -7.28 -9.30
C ASP A 185 10.53 -8.20 -9.72
N THR A 186 11.02 -8.03 -10.96
CA THR A 186 12.19 -8.79 -11.47
C THR A 186 13.47 -8.40 -10.73
N LEU A 187 13.66 -7.10 -10.45
CA LEU A 187 14.79 -6.62 -9.65
C LEU A 187 14.70 -7.09 -8.19
N CYS A 188 13.49 -7.20 -7.65
CA CYS A 188 13.20 -7.62 -6.28
C CYS A 188 12.79 -9.10 -6.15
N ALA A 189 13.21 -9.95 -7.09
CA ALA A 189 12.70 -11.32 -7.20
C ALA A 189 13.04 -12.19 -5.98
N ALA A 190 14.18 -11.95 -5.33
CA ALA A 190 14.59 -12.68 -4.14
C ALA A 190 13.65 -12.38 -2.97
N GLU A 191 13.41 -11.10 -2.68
CA GLU A 191 12.53 -10.62 -1.63
C GLU A 191 11.07 -10.98 -1.92
N LEU A 192 10.63 -10.92 -3.18
CA LEU A 192 9.29 -11.36 -3.58
C LEU A 192 9.11 -12.86 -3.33
N THR A 193 10.10 -13.69 -3.66
CA THR A 193 10.06 -15.13 -3.39
C THR A 193 9.98 -15.41 -1.90
N GLU A 194 10.76 -14.69 -1.10
CA GLU A 194 10.73 -14.79 0.36
C GLU A 194 9.36 -14.39 0.91
N ALA A 195 8.82 -13.23 0.50
CA ALA A 195 7.50 -12.74 0.92
C ALA A 195 6.39 -13.74 0.54
N ASN A 196 6.36 -14.22 -0.70
CA ASN A 196 5.37 -15.21 -1.14
C ASN A 196 5.46 -16.51 -0.33
N THR A 197 6.67 -16.96 0.01
CA THR A 197 6.86 -18.19 0.79
C THR A 197 6.42 -18.00 2.25
N ALA A 198 6.90 -16.92 2.90
CA ALA A 198 6.59 -16.63 4.30
C ALA A 198 5.10 -16.30 4.51
N CYS A 199 4.46 -15.66 3.53
CA CYS A 199 3.08 -15.19 3.60
C CYS A 199 2.05 -16.11 2.93
N ALA A 200 2.45 -17.29 2.45
CA ALA A 200 1.55 -18.19 1.72
C ALA A 200 0.25 -18.50 2.51
N ALA A 201 0.38 -18.80 3.81
CA ALA A 201 -0.77 -19.08 4.67
C ALA A 201 -1.67 -17.85 4.88
N TYR A 202 -1.06 -16.68 5.10
CA TYR A 202 -1.78 -15.42 5.28
C TYR A 202 -2.54 -15.02 4.01
N PHE A 203 -1.95 -15.13 2.82
CA PHE A 203 -2.65 -14.78 1.58
C PHE A 203 -3.68 -15.83 1.15
N ALA A 204 -3.46 -17.11 1.47
CA ALA A 204 -4.42 -18.17 1.17
C ALA A 204 -5.75 -18.02 1.92
N SER A 205 -5.75 -17.44 3.12
CA SER A 205 -6.97 -17.20 3.89
C SER A 205 -7.80 -16.01 3.36
N LYS A 206 -7.29 -15.26 2.37
CA LYS A 206 -7.91 -14.03 1.81
C LYS A 206 -8.50 -13.13 2.90
N PRO A 207 -7.70 -12.75 3.91
CA PRO A 207 -8.25 -12.04 5.05
C PRO A 207 -8.75 -10.68 4.57
N THR A 208 -10.03 -10.40 4.79
CA THR A 208 -10.57 -9.03 4.73
C THR A 208 -10.20 -8.31 6.03
N ASP A 209 -8.91 -8.26 6.34
CA ASP A 209 -8.40 -7.67 7.57
C ASP A 209 -8.06 -6.18 7.40
N ALA A 210 -7.55 -5.57 8.47
CA ALA A 210 -7.16 -4.17 8.48
C ALA A 210 -5.96 -3.83 7.58
N CYS A 211 -5.24 -4.83 7.08
CA CYS A 211 -4.06 -4.63 6.26
C CYS A 211 -4.43 -4.57 4.78
N GLN A 212 -5.42 -5.33 4.32
CA GLN A 212 -5.80 -5.36 2.90
C GLN A 212 -6.94 -4.39 2.57
N GLY A 213 -6.61 -3.15 2.20
CA GLY A 213 -7.56 -2.08 1.87
C GLY A 213 -8.32 -2.19 0.54
N SER A 214 -8.39 -3.37 -0.08
CA SER A 214 -8.72 -3.52 -1.52
C SER A 214 -10.14 -3.08 -1.93
N THR A 215 -11.05 -2.85 -0.98
CA THR A 215 -12.43 -2.41 -1.23
C THR A 215 -12.77 -1.04 -0.64
N LEU A 216 -11.86 -0.45 0.14
CA LEU A 216 -12.09 0.82 0.83
C LEU A 216 -11.57 1.99 0.01
N ALA A 217 -12.22 3.15 0.14
CA ALA A 217 -11.62 4.39 -0.32
C ALA A 217 -10.28 4.61 0.40
N PRO A 218 -9.26 5.22 -0.22
CA PRO A 218 -7.94 5.38 0.39
C PRO A 218 -7.96 5.99 1.79
N GLU A 219 -8.81 7.00 2.01
CA GLU A 219 -9.03 7.61 3.32
C GLU A 219 -9.59 6.61 4.34
N GLN A 220 -10.58 5.80 3.96
CA GLN A 220 -11.19 4.82 4.86
C GLN A 220 -10.22 3.70 5.22
N TYR A 221 -9.44 3.23 4.24
CA TYR A 221 -8.37 2.26 4.47
C TYR A 221 -7.36 2.81 5.47
N LEU A 222 -6.95 4.06 5.32
CA LEU A 222 -5.99 4.66 6.24
C LEU A 222 -6.54 4.83 7.66
N LYS A 223 -7.81 5.24 7.79
CA LYS A 223 -8.49 5.29 9.09
C LYS A 223 -8.55 3.90 9.75
N GLN A 224 -8.85 2.86 8.97
CA GLN A 224 -8.86 1.48 9.46
C GLN A 224 -7.47 1.05 9.94
N LEU A 225 -6.43 1.32 9.14
CA LEU A 225 -5.05 0.98 9.47
C LEU A 225 -4.59 1.71 10.74
N ILE A 226 -4.81 3.02 10.85
CA ILE A 226 -4.47 3.79 12.05
C ILE A 226 -5.26 3.29 13.26
N GLY A 227 -6.56 3.03 13.08
CA GLY A 227 -7.45 2.56 14.13
C GLY A 227 -6.95 1.25 14.77
N ALA A 228 -6.52 0.30 13.94
CA ALA A 228 -5.98 -0.98 14.39
C ALA A 228 -4.68 -0.85 15.22
N TRP A 229 -3.93 0.24 15.05
CA TRP A 229 -2.64 0.46 15.73
C TRP A 229 -2.75 1.36 16.95
N CYS A 230 -3.65 2.34 16.90
CA CYS A 230 -3.63 3.49 17.80
C CYS A 230 -4.93 3.69 18.58
N VAL A 231 -6.08 3.17 18.13
CA VAL A 231 -7.38 3.42 18.78
C VAL A 231 -7.83 2.26 19.65
N GLY A 232 -7.86 1.06 19.07
CA GLY A 232 -8.43 -0.12 19.73
C GLY A 232 -7.71 -0.50 21.02
N SER A 233 -8.31 -1.39 21.80
CA SER A 233 -7.52 -2.34 22.60
C SER A 233 -6.73 -3.20 21.61
N PRO A 234 -5.52 -3.71 21.96
CA PRO A 234 -4.81 -4.61 21.05
C PRO A 234 -5.82 -5.68 20.64
N VAL A 235 -6.03 -5.81 19.32
CA VAL A 235 -6.84 -6.90 18.77
C VAL A 235 -6.12 -8.13 19.29
N ASP A 236 -6.67 -8.73 20.34
CA ASP A 236 -6.29 -10.09 20.66
C ASP A 236 -6.55 -10.83 19.36
N GLY A 237 -5.54 -11.52 18.83
CA GLY A 237 -5.70 -12.43 17.69
C GLY A 237 -6.63 -13.61 18.03
N GLY A 238 -7.57 -13.40 18.94
CA GLY A 238 -8.55 -14.28 19.51
C GLY A 238 -9.52 -14.68 18.41
N ALA A 239 -9.42 -15.96 18.08
CA ALA A 239 -10.43 -16.71 17.39
C ALA A 239 -11.75 -16.63 18.16
N ASP A 240 -12.53 -15.58 17.93
CA ASP A 240 -13.96 -15.57 18.23
C ASP A 240 -14.68 -16.37 17.13
N GLY A 241 -14.27 -17.63 16.99
CA GLY A 241 -14.97 -18.64 16.20
C GLY A 241 -16.29 -18.97 16.90
N GLY A 242 -17.35 -18.28 16.50
CA GLY A 242 -18.72 -18.74 16.61
C GLY A 242 -19.12 -19.66 15.47
#